data_AF-A0AAE3DVN4-F1
#
_entry.id   AF-A0AAE3DVN4-F1
#
_cell.length_a   1.000
_cell.length_b   1.000
_cell.length_c   1.000
_cell.angle_alpha   90.00
_cell.angle_beta   90.00
_cell.angle_gamma   90.00
#
_symmetry.space_group_name_H-M   'P 1'
#
loop_
_entity.id
_entity.type
_entity.pdbx_description
1 polymer ?
#
loop_
_entity_poly.entity_id
_entity_poly.type
_entity_poly.pdbx_seq_one_letter_code
_entity_poly.pdbx_strand_id
1 'polypeptide(L)'
;VRDEIYIGTRIWGKTRCSMHTGHKAVLNDETEWVRLENHHTAIIDRVLFEKANEMHPKKKRSVAESRTNFTLERRKKQPALLLCANCGHSLLKETEHLLKCSDARTNGDPVCRSLVIRREPLEENILGLVHQYAASMLEKEKKVSYNRQCDYKEINTAELQK
;
A
#
# COMPACT_ATOMS: atom_id res chain seq x y z
N VAL A 1 -7.94 -7.48 16.15
CA VAL A 1 -8.88 -7.67 17.27
C VAL A 1 -9.14 -6.27 17.82
N ARG A 2 -10.35 -5.95 18.26
CA ARG A 2 -10.69 -4.61 18.78
C ARG A 2 -11.79 -4.65 19.83
N ASP A 3 -12.68 -5.64 19.76
CA ASP A 3 -13.79 -5.73 20.71
C ASP A 3 -13.31 -6.28 22.06
N GLU A 4 -13.53 -5.50 23.12
CA GLU A 4 -13.13 -5.85 24.49
C GLU A 4 -13.99 -6.97 25.10
N ILE A 5 -15.02 -7.46 24.39
CA ILE A 5 -15.82 -8.61 24.83
C ILE A 5 -14.96 -9.86 25.01
N TYR A 6 -13.86 -9.99 24.26
CA TYR A 6 -12.97 -11.14 24.36
C TYR A 6 -12.22 -11.20 25.71
N ILE A 7 -11.99 -10.06 26.36
CA ILE A 7 -11.39 -9.97 27.70
C ILE A 7 -12.45 -9.96 28.81
N GLY A 8 -13.73 -10.22 28.49
CA GLY A 8 -14.84 -10.22 29.43
C GLY A 8 -15.45 -8.84 29.69
N THR A 9 -15.05 -7.79 28.96
CA THR A 9 -15.57 -6.43 29.13
C THR A 9 -16.66 -6.14 28.11
N ARG A 10 -17.85 -5.77 28.59
CA ARG A 10 -18.98 -5.37 27.74
C ARG A 10 -19.04 -3.84 27.63
N ILE A 11 -19.23 -3.32 26.42
CA ILE A 11 -19.33 -1.87 26.17
C ILE A 11 -20.71 -1.54 25.59
N TRP A 12 -21.38 -0.54 26.16
CA TRP A 12 -22.63 0.03 25.67
C TRP A 12 -22.48 1.50 25.28
N GLY A 13 -23.46 2.02 24.54
CA GLY A 13 -23.51 3.45 24.19
C GLY A 13 -22.54 3.88 23.09
N LYS A 14 -21.99 2.95 22.30
CA LYS A 14 -21.05 3.27 21.21
C LYS A 14 -21.66 4.17 20.12
N THR A 15 -22.97 4.11 19.95
CA THR A 15 -23.69 4.77 18.85
C THR A 15 -25.00 5.34 19.36
N ARG A 16 -25.40 6.51 18.87
CA ARG A 16 -26.73 7.10 19.06
C ARG A 16 -27.37 7.47 17.72
N CYS A 17 -28.68 7.70 17.71
CA CYS A 17 -29.37 8.26 16.54
C CYS A 17 -29.11 9.77 16.43
N SER A 18 -28.77 10.23 15.23
CA SER A 18 -28.64 11.65 14.91
C SER A 18 -29.97 12.36 15.14
N MET A 19 -29.98 13.35 16.03
CA MET A 19 -31.17 14.17 16.30
C MET A 19 -31.61 14.98 15.07
N HIS A 20 -30.68 15.33 14.17
CA HIS A 20 -30.96 16.17 13.00
C HIS A 20 -31.49 15.40 11.78
N THR A 21 -31.22 14.10 11.69
CA THR A 21 -31.57 13.28 10.52
C THR A 21 -32.43 12.06 10.86
N GLY A 22 -32.71 11.81 12.14
CA GLY A 22 -33.60 10.77 12.68
C GLY A 22 -33.13 9.32 12.48
N HIS A 23 -32.43 9.05 11.39
CA HIS A 23 -32.14 7.71 10.88
C HIS A 23 -30.64 7.43 10.70
N LYS A 24 -29.77 8.39 11.03
CA LYS A 24 -28.31 8.21 10.90
C LYS A 24 -27.72 7.84 12.25
N ALA A 25 -27.10 6.67 12.33
CA ALA A 25 -26.24 6.25 13.43
C ALA A 25 -24.99 7.14 13.50
N VAL A 26 -24.78 7.80 14.63
CA VAL A 26 -23.60 8.62 14.93
C VAL A 26 -22.81 7.95 16.04
N LEU A 27 -21.50 7.84 15.86
CA LEU A 27 -20.59 7.27 16.85
C LEU A 27 -20.40 8.28 17.98
N ASN A 28 -20.56 7.82 19.22
CA ASN A 28 -20.32 8.62 20.42
C ASN A 28 -18.85 8.61 20.81
N ASP A 29 -18.40 9.66 21.50
CA ASP A 29 -17.04 9.70 22.05
C ASP A 29 -16.81 8.56 23.04
N GLU A 30 -15.59 8.02 23.07
CA GLU A 30 -15.25 6.85 23.90
C GLU A 30 -15.41 7.09 25.41
N THR A 31 -15.47 8.36 25.83
CA THR A 31 -15.76 8.80 27.20
C THR A 31 -17.23 8.66 27.58
N GLU A 32 -18.14 8.65 26.60
CA GLU A 32 -19.57 8.42 26.82
C GLU A 32 -19.92 6.92 26.88
N TRP A 33 -18.95 6.05 26.55
CA TRP A 33 -19.18 4.61 26.52
C TRP A 33 -19.21 4.04 27.93
N VAL A 34 -20.26 3.29 28.23
CA VAL A 34 -20.38 2.57 29.50
C VAL A 34 -19.64 1.24 29.37
N ARG A 35 -18.58 1.07 30.15
CA ARG A 35 -17.77 -0.16 30.21
C ARG A 35 -18.13 -0.95 31.46
N LEU A 36 -18.62 -2.17 31.28
CA LEU A 36 -18.87 -3.14 32.34
C LEU A 36 -17.77 -4.21 32.27
N GLU A 37 -16.81 -4.10 33.18
CA GLU A 37 -15.71 -5.07 33.30
C GLU A 37 -16.20 -6.38 33.91
N ASN A 38 -15.56 -7.50 33.52
CA ASN A 38 -15.83 -8.85 34.04
C ASN A 38 -17.31 -9.29 33.92
N HIS A 39 -17.98 -8.91 32.84
CA HIS A 39 -19.37 -9.32 32.58
C HIS A 39 -19.51 -10.83 32.33
N HIS A 40 -18.49 -11.47 31.77
CA HIS A 40 -18.40 -12.91 31.62
C HIS A 40 -16.94 -13.38 31.71
N THR A 41 -16.75 -14.69 31.79
CA THR A 41 -15.42 -15.30 31.76
C THR A 41 -14.69 -14.90 30.47
N ALA A 42 -13.49 -14.36 30.63
CA ALA A 42 -12.67 -13.94 29.49
C ALA A 42 -12.40 -15.15 28.58
N ILE A 43 -12.57 -14.94 27.27
CA ILE A 43 -12.30 -15.98 26.26
C ILE A 43 -10.79 -16.06 25.99
N ILE A 44 -10.10 -14.92 26.06
CA ILE A 44 -8.65 -14.79 25.92
C ILE A 44 -8.09 -13.91 27.03
N ASP A 45 -6.83 -14.16 27.39
CA ASP A 45 -6.12 -13.36 28.37
C ASP A 45 -5.93 -11.92 27.89
N ARG A 46 -5.98 -10.98 28.83
CA ARG A 46 -5.78 -9.55 28.56
C ARG A 46 -4.42 -9.27 27.92
N VAL A 47 -3.36 -9.92 28.41
CA VAL A 47 -2.00 -9.79 27.87
C VAL A 47 -1.92 -10.22 26.40
N LEU A 48 -2.63 -11.30 26.04
CA LEU A 48 -2.67 -11.78 24.66
C LEU A 48 -3.47 -10.83 23.76
N PHE A 49 -4.59 -10.31 24.25
CA PHE A 49 -5.42 -9.33 23.55
C PHE A 49 -4.65 -8.04 23.23
N GLU A 50 -3.91 -7.51 24.20
CA GLU A 50 -3.08 -6.30 24.03
C GLU A 50 -1.98 -6.53 23.00
N LYS A 51 -1.22 -7.63 23.12
CA LYS A 51 -0.16 -7.98 22.16
C LYS A 51 -0.70 -8.15 20.73
N ALA A 52 -1.87 -8.76 20.57
CA ALA A 52 -2.51 -8.88 19.27
C ALA A 52 -2.88 -7.49 18.70
N ASN A 53 -3.41 -6.59 19.52
CA ASN A 53 -3.77 -5.22 19.10
C ASN A 53 -2.55 -4.37 18.72
N GLU A 54 -1.42 -4.56 19.39
CA GLU A 54 -0.14 -3.93 19.02
C GLU A 54 0.38 -4.41 17.67
N MET A 55 0.36 -5.72 17.43
CA MET A 55 0.79 -6.31 16.16
C MET A 55 -0.18 -6.01 15.01
N HIS A 56 -1.43 -5.65 15.31
CA HIS A 56 -2.38 -5.29 14.27
C HIS A 56 -1.94 -3.99 13.59
N PRO A 57 -1.69 -4.01 12.26
CA PRO A 57 -1.31 -2.80 11.56
C PRO A 57 -2.41 -1.76 11.76
N LYS A 58 -2.07 -0.64 12.41
CA LYS A 58 -2.94 0.52 12.53
C LYS A 58 -3.21 0.98 11.10
N LYS A 59 -4.29 0.47 10.49
CA LYS A 59 -4.80 0.98 9.22
C LYS A 59 -5.13 2.44 9.48
N LYS A 60 -4.21 3.35 9.14
CA LYS A 60 -4.53 4.75 8.95
C LYS A 60 -5.55 4.77 7.82
N ARG A 61 -6.84 4.68 8.15
CA ARG A 61 -7.85 5.33 7.33
C ARG A 61 -7.50 6.81 7.44
N SER A 62 -6.60 7.30 6.60
CA SER A 62 -6.69 8.68 6.17
C SER A 62 -8.13 8.83 5.68
N VAL A 63 -8.96 9.44 6.52
CA VAL A 63 -10.24 9.99 6.11
C VAL A 63 -9.88 10.90 4.95
N ALA A 64 -10.49 10.65 3.79
CA ALA A 64 -10.35 11.53 2.65
C ALA A 64 -11.10 12.83 2.98
N GLU A 65 -10.48 13.67 3.82
CA GLU A 65 -10.85 15.06 3.93
C GLU A 65 -10.50 15.70 2.59
N SER A 66 -11.56 16.15 1.92
CA SER A 66 -11.60 16.74 0.59
C SER A 66 -11.32 15.80 -0.60
N ARG A 67 -12.35 15.66 -1.44
CA ARG A 67 -12.32 15.09 -2.80
C ARG A 67 -11.49 15.94 -3.79
N THR A 68 -10.71 16.92 -3.32
CA THR A 68 -10.14 17.97 -4.18
C THR A 68 -8.63 18.16 -4.08
N ASN A 69 -7.90 17.46 -3.21
CA ASN A 69 -6.43 17.64 -3.16
C ASN A 69 -5.70 16.50 -3.87
N PHE A 70 -5.36 16.77 -5.13
CA PHE A 70 -4.58 15.94 -6.06
C PHE A 70 -3.07 16.09 -5.89
N THR A 71 -2.57 16.19 -4.65
CA THR A 71 -1.12 16.32 -4.40
C THR A 71 -0.45 14.95 -4.23
N LEU A 72 0.72 14.81 -4.84
CA LEU A 72 1.56 13.61 -4.92
C LEU A 72 1.83 12.92 -3.57
N GLU A 73 1.82 13.67 -2.46
CA GLU A 73 2.05 13.14 -1.11
C GLU A 73 0.96 12.17 -0.62
N ARG A 74 -0.25 12.23 -1.21
CA ARG A 74 -1.43 11.46 -0.79
C ARG A 74 -1.42 10.00 -1.29
N ARG A 75 -0.46 9.60 -2.13
CA ARG A 75 -0.44 8.28 -2.82
C ARG A 75 0.14 7.12 -2.02
N LYS A 76 0.22 7.20 -0.70
CA LYS A 76 0.78 6.12 0.16
C LYS A 76 -0.15 4.92 0.40
N LYS A 77 -1.25 4.73 -0.35
CA LYS A 77 -2.14 3.56 -0.11
C LYS A 77 -2.05 2.44 -1.14
N GLN A 78 -1.53 2.68 -2.33
CA GLN A 78 -0.96 1.68 -3.24
C GLN A 78 0.00 2.47 -4.16
N PRO A 79 1.28 2.09 -4.31
CA PRO A 79 2.07 2.62 -5.41
C PRO A 79 1.40 2.16 -6.70
N ALA A 80 0.70 3.06 -7.40
CA ALA A 80 0.25 2.77 -8.74
C ALA A 80 1.51 2.67 -9.61
N LEU A 81 1.88 1.44 -10.00
CA LEU A 81 3.00 1.19 -10.90
C LEU A 81 2.76 1.81 -12.28
N LEU A 82 1.49 2.04 -12.62
CA LEU A 82 1.04 2.57 -13.90
C LEU A 82 0.37 3.93 -13.70
N LEU A 83 0.94 4.94 -14.33
CA LEU A 83 0.47 6.33 -14.27
C LEU A 83 0.08 6.83 -15.65
N CYS A 84 -0.95 7.66 -15.70
CA CYS A 84 -1.35 8.39 -16.90
C CYS A 84 -0.31 9.47 -17.20
N ALA A 85 0.23 9.48 -18.42
CA ALA A 85 1.22 10.46 -18.84
C ALA A 85 0.68 11.90 -18.86
N ASN A 86 -0.63 12.09 -19.08
CA ASN A 86 -1.24 13.42 -19.22
C ASN A 86 -1.53 14.09 -17.89
N CYS A 87 -2.18 13.39 -16.94
CA CYS A 87 -2.61 13.98 -15.67
C CYS A 87 -1.89 13.38 -14.44
N GLY A 88 -0.98 12.44 -14.64
CA GLY A 88 -0.25 11.76 -13.57
C GLY A 88 -1.10 10.82 -12.71
N HIS A 89 -2.41 10.72 -12.90
CA HIS A 89 -3.30 9.83 -12.15
C HIS A 89 -3.02 8.34 -12.39
N SER A 90 -3.42 7.47 -11.47
CA SER A 90 -3.25 6.03 -11.64
C SER A 90 -4.11 5.51 -12.79
N LEU A 91 -3.55 4.59 -13.57
CA LEU A 91 -4.33 3.78 -14.51
C LEU A 91 -5.02 2.65 -13.74
N LEU A 92 -6.32 2.49 -13.94
CA LEU A 92 -7.16 1.49 -13.30
C LEU A 92 -7.72 0.52 -14.34
N LYS A 93 -8.01 -0.71 -13.89
CA LYS A 93 -8.69 -1.73 -14.69
C LYS A 93 -10.13 -1.30 -14.98
N GLU A 94 -10.46 -1.13 -16.26
CA GLU A 94 -11.84 -0.89 -16.72
C GLU A 94 -12.50 -2.22 -17.11
N THR A 95 -11.81 -3.03 -17.91
CA THR A 95 -12.20 -4.40 -18.27
C THR A 95 -11.01 -5.33 -18.10
N GLU A 96 -11.15 -6.62 -18.42
CA GLU A 96 -10.04 -7.57 -18.35
C GLU A 96 -8.81 -7.15 -19.15
N HIS A 97 -9.02 -6.61 -20.35
CA HIS A 97 -7.96 -6.26 -21.29
C HIS A 97 -7.67 -4.76 -21.38
N LEU A 98 -8.43 -3.89 -20.70
CA LEU A 98 -8.32 -2.44 -20.85
C LEU A 98 -8.07 -1.72 -19.53
N LEU A 99 -7.16 -0.76 -19.58
CA LEU A 99 -6.82 0.19 -18.54
C LEU A 99 -7.29 1.60 -18.93
N LYS A 100 -7.83 2.35 -17.97
CA LYS A 100 -8.23 3.75 -18.13
C LYS A 100 -7.70 4.61 -16.99
N CYS A 101 -7.53 5.90 -17.26
CA CYS A 101 -7.17 6.87 -16.24
C CYS A 101 -8.25 6.95 -15.14
N SER A 102 -7.86 6.98 -13.86
CA SER A 102 -8.84 7.12 -12.77
C SER A 102 -9.66 8.39 -12.85
N ASP A 103 -9.03 9.50 -13.29
CA ASP A 103 -9.67 10.81 -13.36
C ASP A 103 -10.66 10.93 -14.55
N ALA A 104 -10.47 10.12 -15.59
CA ALA A 104 -11.40 10.03 -16.72
C ALA A 104 -12.84 9.70 -16.30
N ARG A 105 -13.00 8.99 -15.17
CA ARG A 105 -14.31 8.55 -14.63
C ARG A 105 -15.06 9.64 -13.86
N THR A 106 -14.40 10.71 -13.42
CA THR A 106 -14.94 11.66 -12.43
C THR A 106 -14.99 13.12 -12.89
N ASN A 107 -14.91 13.37 -14.21
CA ASN A 107 -14.82 14.69 -14.87
C ASN A 107 -13.39 15.18 -15.19
N GLY A 108 -12.41 14.29 -15.29
CA GLY A 108 -11.05 14.64 -15.73
C GLY A 108 -10.98 15.20 -17.15
N ASP A 109 -9.79 15.69 -17.52
CA ASP A 109 -9.46 16.28 -18.83
C ASP A 109 -10.00 15.43 -20.00
N PRO A 110 -10.60 16.03 -21.05
CA PRO A 110 -11.03 15.33 -22.26
C PRO A 110 -10.00 14.34 -22.82
N VAL A 111 -8.71 14.68 -22.77
CA VAL A 111 -7.62 13.83 -23.26
C VAL A 111 -7.47 12.57 -22.42
N CYS A 112 -7.69 12.66 -21.11
CA CYS A 112 -7.67 11.48 -20.23
C CYS A 112 -8.89 10.57 -20.46
N ARG A 113 -10.01 11.14 -20.92
CA ARG A 113 -11.26 10.40 -21.15
C ARG A 113 -11.20 9.51 -22.40
N SER A 114 -10.45 9.94 -23.42
CA SER A 114 -10.18 9.15 -24.62
C SER A 114 -9.02 8.17 -24.46
N LEU A 115 -8.16 8.34 -23.45
CA LEU A 115 -7.03 7.45 -23.19
C LEU A 115 -7.51 6.06 -22.73
N VAL A 116 -7.33 5.07 -23.60
CA VAL A 116 -7.58 3.65 -23.32
C VAL A 116 -6.33 2.86 -23.69
N ILE A 117 -5.79 2.12 -22.73
CA ILE A 117 -4.56 1.35 -22.91
C ILE A 117 -4.89 -0.14 -22.83
N ARG A 118 -4.40 -0.92 -23.79
CA ARG A 118 -4.51 -2.38 -23.75
C ARG A 118 -3.53 -2.94 -22.71
N ARG A 119 -4.03 -3.84 -21.86
CA ARG A 119 -3.30 -4.39 -20.72
C ARG A 119 -2.21 -5.38 -21.16
N GLU A 120 -2.56 -6.35 -21.99
CA GLU A 120 -1.63 -7.42 -22.39
C GLU A 120 -0.35 -6.90 -23.06
N PRO A 121 -0.40 -6.03 -24.09
CA PRO A 121 0.83 -5.53 -24.73
C PRO A 121 1.66 -4.65 -23.79
N LEU A 122 1.00 -3.94 -22.87
CA LEU A 122 1.69 -3.12 -21.87
C LEU A 122 2.45 -4.00 -20.89
N GLU A 123 1.80 -5.04 -20.36
CA GLU A 123 2.42 -5.98 -19.41
C GLU A 123 3.57 -6.77 -20.06
N GLU A 124 3.39 -7.26 -21.29
CA GLU A 124 4.45 -7.95 -22.04
C GLU A 124 5.68 -7.04 -22.26
N ASN A 125 5.47 -5.78 -22.66
CA ASN A 125 6.56 -4.83 -22.83
C ASN A 125 7.28 -4.54 -21.51
N ILE A 126 6.55 -4.37 -20.41
CA ILE A 126 7.14 -4.15 -19.09
C ILE A 126 7.97 -5.37 -18.68
N LEU A 127 7.44 -6.58 -18.84
CA LEU A 127 8.16 -7.81 -18.53
C LEU A 127 9.43 -7.94 -19.37
N GLY A 128 9.35 -7.67 -20.68
CA GLY A 128 10.51 -7.66 -21.57
C GLY A 128 11.60 -6.71 -21.11
N LEU A 129 11.24 -5.48 -20.74
CA LEU A 129 12.18 -4.48 -20.21
C LEU A 129 12.82 -4.92 -18.89
N VAL A 130 12.03 -5.51 -17.97
CA VAL A 130 12.54 -6.04 -16.69
C VAL A 130 13.53 -7.19 -16.93
N HIS A 131 13.23 -8.11 -17.85
CA HIS A 131 14.13 -9.20 -18.21
C HIS A 131 15.43 -8.69 -18.84
N GLN A 132 15.35 -7.73 -19.76
CA GLN A 132 16.55 -7.09 -20.35
C GLN A 132 17.40 -6.39 -19.30
N TYR A 133 16.75 -5.65 -18.40
CA TYR A 133 17.43 -4.97 -17.30
C TYR A 133 18.13 -5.98 -16.37
N ALA A 134 17.45 -7.05 -15.97
CA ALA A 134 18.01 -8.11 -15.14
C ALA A 134 19.21 -8.80 -15.82
N ALA A 135 19.11 -9.12 -17.11
CA ALA A 135 20.21 -9.70 -17.88
C ALA A 135 21.44 -8.77 -17.89
N SER A 136 21.22 -7.47 -18.14
CA SER A 136 22.29 -6.47 -18.15
C SER A 136 23.01 -6.34 -16.80
N MET A 137 22.29 -6.53 -15.69
CA MET A 137 22.86 -6.49 -14.35
C MET A 137 23.77 -7.69 -14.09
N LEU A 138 23.34 -8.90 -14.46
CA LEU A 138 24.15 -10.11 -14.34
C LEU A 138 25.44 -10.03 -15.19
N GLU A 139 25.36 -9.44 -16.38
CA GLU A 139 26.55 -9.22 -17.22
C GLU A 139 27.53 -8.22 -16.60
N LYS A 140 27.03 -7.14 -16.00
CA LYS A 140 27.87 -6.16 -15.28
C LYS A 140 28.57 -6.80 -14.09
N GLU A 141 27.88 -7.65 -13.32
CA GLU A 141 28.47 -8.37 -12.20
C GLU A 141 29.60 -9.31 -12.63
N LYS A 142 29.43 -10.03 -13.76
CA LYS A 142 30.49 -10.88 -14.33
C LYS A 142 31.71 -10.09 -14.81
N LYS A 143 31.51 -8.91 -15.39
CA LYS A 143 32.62 -8.03 -15.77
C LYS A 143 33.38 -7.49 -14.55
N VAL A 144 32.66 -7.15 -13.49
CA VAL A 144 33.27 -6.69 -12.22
C VAL A 144 34.04 -7.83 -11.53
N SER A 145 33.52 -9.06 -11.53
CA SER A 145 34.25 -10.21 -10.97
C SER A 145 35.48 -10.58 -11.80
N TYR A 146 35.39 -10.52 -13.13
CA TYR A 146 36.52 -10.74 -14.02
C TYR A 146 37.64 -9.69 -13.82
N ASN A 147 37.29 -8.40 -13.74
CA ASN A 147 38.27 -7.34 -13.49
C ASN A 147 38.96 -7.51 -12.13
N ARG A 148 38.21 -7.85 -11.07
CA ARG A 148 38.81 -8.16 -9.75
C ARG A 148 39.75 -9.36 -9.80
N GLN A 149 39.50 -10.34 -10.66
CA GLN A 149 40.35 -11.53 -10.78
C GLN A 149 41.58 -11.31 -11.67
N CYS A 150 41.56 -10.30 -12.56
CA CYS A 150 42.74 -9.81 -13.26
C CYS A 150 43.66 -9.00 -12.33
N ASP A 151 43.10 -8.10 -11.52
CA ASP A 151 43.88 -7.28 -10.57
C ASP A 151 44.67 -8.14 -9.55
N TYR A 152 44.12 -9.29 -9.14
CA TYR A 152 44.83 -10.23 -8.25
C TYR A 152 45.88 -11.10 -8.96
N LYS A 153 45.82 -11.26 -10.28
CA LYS A 153 46.81 -12.01 -11.07
C LYS A 153 47.96 -11.14 -11.56
N GLU A 154 47.74 -9.82 -11.65
CA GLU A 154 48.79 -8.84 -11.99
C GLU A 154 49.73 -8.53 -10.82
N ILE A 155 49.40 -8.93 -9.58
CA ILE A 155 50.37 -9.05 -8.48
C ILE A 155 51.22 -10.29 -8.72
N ASN A 156 52.04 -10.25 -9.77
CA ASN A 156 52.96 -11.31 -10.13
C ASN A 156 54.07 -11.35 -9.07
N THR A 157 54.27 -12.52 -8.47
CA THR A 157 55.20 -12.85 -7.36
C THR A 157 56.70 -12.61 -7.67
N ALA A 158 57.03 -11.88 -8.72
CA ALA A 158 58.39 -11.57 -9.15
C ALA A 158 59.07 -10.46 -8.32
N GLU A 159 58.31 -9.66 -7.56
CA GLU A 159 58.87 -8.60 -6.71
C GLU A 159 59.16 -9.04 -5.25
N LEU A 160 58.83 -10.28 -4.87
CA LEU A 160 59.04 -10.80 -3.50
C LEU A 160 60.29 -11.70 -3.36
N GLN A 161 61.12 -11.83 -4.39
CA GLN A 161 62.36 -12.64 -4.37
C GLN A 161 63.62 -11.84 -4.74
N LYS A 162 63.74 -10.60 -4.26
CA LYS A 162 65.03 -9.87 -4.24
C LYS A 162 65.44 -9.55 -2.83
#